data_AF-R7TIL2-F1
#
_entry.id   AF-R7TIL2-F1
#
_cell.length_a   1.000
_cell.length_b   1.000
_cell.length_c   1.000
_cell.angle_alpha   90.00
_cell.angle_beta   90.00
_cell.angle_gamma   90.00
#
_symmetry.space_group_name_H-M   'P 1'
#
loop_
_entity.id
_entity.type
_entity.pdbx_description
1 polymer ?
#
loop_
_entity_poly.entity_id
_entity_poly.type
_entity_poly.pdbx_seq_one_letter_code
_entity_poly.pdbx_strand_id
1 'polypeptide(L)'
;LHPATGEDVDQQYVCLTLHLMLPYEYPNALPEIVIKNPRGLADQHISSLKQTLADLAANCQGGPMLYELIEKTKESLTQCNLPHGQCMVCLAGFEHGQPFTRTPCYHYFHCQCLLRYVTHCLAQLKLELEEAQRSNVYRHQPKEEQKQVVCPVCRETISHDVQSLDKGEIEDEVIKYKPSAEMRLIQQKMAKLFEVQKRKGGIIDLEEEKNKYLV
;
A
#
# COMPACT_ATOMS: atom_id res chain seq x y z
N LEU A 1 -8.04 -13.82 11.24
CA LEU A 1 -8.92 -13.06 12.17
C LEU A 1 -9.17 -11.70 11.56
N HIS A 2 -10.41 -11.27 11.64
CA HIS A 2 -10.91 -10.02 11.09
C HIS A 2 -11.63 -9.24 12.20
N PRO A 3 -11.73 -7.91 12.09
CA PRO A 3 -12.55 -7.10 12.98
C PRO A 3 -14.03 -7.49 12.88
N ALA A 4 -14.79 -7.25 13.94
CA ALA A 4 -16.23 -7.44 13.96
C ALA A 4 -16.92 -6.25 13.29
N THR A 5 -17.34 -6.43 12.04
CA THR A 5 -17.95 -5.39 11.20
C THR A 5 -19.41 -5.69 10.85
N GLY A 6 -20.12 -6.45 11.69
CA GLY A 6 -21.51 -6.83 11.42
C GLY A 6 -21.68 -7.65 10.13
N GLU A 7 -20.71 -8.53 9.85
CA GLU A 7 -20.63 -9.36 8.62
C GLU A 7 -20.32 -8.59 7.32
N ASP A 8 -20.12 -7.26 7.39
CA ASP A 8 -19.67 -6.48 6.25
C ASP A 8 -18.17 -6.71 5.99
N VAL A 9 -17.87 -7.54 5.00
CA VAL A 9 -16.51 -7.91 4.59
C VAL A 9 -15.75 -6.74 3.97
N ASP A 10 -16.44 -5.79 3.34
CA ASP A 10 -15.84 -4.63 2.70
C ASP A 10 -15.35 -3.60 3.72
N GLN A 11 -15.89 -3.66 4.94
CA GLN A 11 -15.41 -2.88 6.08
C GLN A 11 -14.30 -3.57 6.88
N GLN A 12 -13.89 -4.80 6.56
CA GLN A 12 -12.80 -5.48 7.27
C GLN A 12 -11.42 -5.03 6.78
N TYR A 13 -11.00 -3.84 7.20
CA TYR A 13 -9.80 -3.21 6.67
C TYR A 13 -8.52 -3.84 7.21
N VAL A 14 -8.49 -4.29 8.47
CA VAL A 14 -7.31 -4.92 9.06
C VAL A 14 -7.50 -6.43 9.23
N CYS A 15 -6.40 -7.19 9.22
CA CYS A 15 -6.45 -8.61 9.55
C CYS A 15 -5.10 -9.13 10.05
N LEU A 16 -5.13 -10.29 10.70
CA LEU A 16 -3.95 -11.08 11.04
C LEU A 16 -4.29 -12.56 11.20
N THR A 17 -3.28 -13.42 11.23
CA THR A 17 -3.40 -14.83 11.60
C THR A 17 -2.83 -15.03 13.00
N LEU A 18 -3.67 -15.45 13.94
CA LEU A 18 -3.26 -15.81 15.30
C LEU A 18 -2.92 -17.31 15.35
N HIS A 19 -1.67 -17.63 15.61
CA HIS A 19 -1.20 -19.00 15.82
C HIS A 19 -1.03 -19.23 17.32
N LEU A 20 -1.70 -20.26 17.85
CA LEU A 20 -1.58 -20.72 19.22
C LEU A 20 -1.03 -22.14 19.20
N MET A 21 0.18 -22.34 19.69
CA MET A 21 0.78 -23.68 19.81
C MET A 21 0.66 -24.14 21.25
N LEU A 22 0.01 -25.29 21.44
CA LEU A 22 -0.34 -25.80 22.78
C LEU A 22 0.72 -26.81 23.22
N PRO A 23 1.41 -26.58 24.35
CA PRO A 23 2.24 -27.62 24.97
C PRO A 23 1.37 -28.75 25.53
N TYR A 24 1.98 -29.90 25.80
CA TYR A 24 1.28 -31.06 26.37
C TYR A 24 0.67 -30.74 27.74
N GLU A 25 1.30 -29.84 28.50
CA GLU A 25 0.89 -29.43 29.84
C GLU A 25 -0.20 -28.34 29.84
N TYR A 26 -0.70 -27.89 28.68
CA TYR A 26 -1.81 -26.95 28.61
C TYR A 26 -3.07 -27.53 29.27
N PRO A 27 -3.84 -26.76 30.08
CA PRO A 27 -3.73 -25.32 30.32
C PRO A 27 -2.79 -24.90 31.47
N ASN A 28 -2.11 -25.84 32.13
CA ASN A 28 -1.19 -25.51 33.23
C ASN A 28 0.10 -24.86 32.74
N ALA A 29 0.50 -25.11 31.49
CA ALA A 29 1.51 -24.35 30.77
C ALA A 29 0.88 -23.41 29.73
N LEU A 30 1.53 -22.27 29.49
CA LEU A 30 1.05 -21.25 28.57
C LEU A 30 1.21 -21.69 27.10
N PRO A 31 0.27 -21.35 26.21
CA PRO A 31 0.44 -21.55 24.78
C PRO A 31 1.49 -20.58 24.23
N GLU A 32 2.24 -21.00 23.22
CA GLU A 32 3.06 -20.07 22.45
C GLU A 32 2.16 -19.27 21.49
N ILE A 33 2.22 -17.95 21.59
CA ILE A 33 1.37 -17.02 20.84
C ILE A 33 2.19 -16.35 19.75
N VAL A 34 1.81 -16.58 18.48
CA VAL A 34 2.48 -15.99 17.33
C VAL A 34 1.47 -15.27 16.44
N ILE A 35 1.75 -14.00 16.12
CA ILE A 35 0.99 -13.22 15.14
C ILE A 35 1.69 -13.30 13.78
N LYS A 36 0.97 -13.75 12.75
CA LYS A 36 1.45 -13.84 11.37
C LYS A 36 0.57 -13.01 10.42
N ASN A 37 1.16 -12.64 9.28
CA ASN A 37 0.49 -11.93 8.19
C ASN A 37 -0.37 -10.73 8.61
N PRO A 38 0.11 -9.83 9.49
CA PRO A 38 -0.65 -8.63 9.79
C PRO A 38 -0.82 -7.77 8.53
N ARG A 39 -2.02 -7.20 8.36
CA ARG A 39 -2.36 -6.28 7.27
C ARG A 39 -3.06 -5.05 7.84
N GLY A 40 -2.58 -3.86 7.46
CA GLY A 40 -3.12 -2.58 7.90
C GLY A 40 -2.84 -2.23 9.38
N LEU A 41 -1.91 -2.92 10.04
CA LEU A 41 -1.55 -2.69 11.45
C LEU A 41 -0.13 -2.13 11.57
N ALA A 42 0.07 -1.18 12.49
CA ALA A 42 1.39 -0.68 12.85
C ALA A 42 2.20 -1.69 13.67
N ASP A 43 3.53 -1.66 13.55
CA ASP A 43 4.42 -2.52 14.34
C ASP A 43 4.28 -2.30 15.86
N GLN A 44 4.06 -1.05 16.26
CA GLN A 44 3.79 -0.71 17.66
C GLN A 44 2.49 -1.35 18.16
N HIS A 45 1.44 -1.37 17.32
CA HIS A 45 0.17 -2.00 17.64
C HIS A 45 0.33 -3.52 17.77
N ILE A 46 1.03 -4.15 16.82
CA ILE A 46 1.30 -5.59 16.84
C ILE A 46 2.07 -5.97 18.10
N SER A 47 3.07 -5.18 18.48
CA SER A 47 3.88 -5.42 19.68
C SER A 47 3.05 -5.29 20.96
N SER A 48 2.23 -4.24 21.05
CA SER A 48 1.30 -4.03 22.17
C SER A 48 0.28 -5.16 22.31
N LEU A 49 -0.29 -5.62 21.19
CA LEU A 49 -1.22 -6.73 21.17
C LEU A 49 -0.56 -8.03 21.63
N LYS A 50 0.66 -8.34 21.18
CA LYS A 50 1.41 -9.51 21.66
C LYS A 50 1.60 -9.49 23.18
N GLN A 51 1.99 -8.34 23.72
CA GLN A 51 2.16 -8.18 25.17
C GLN A 51 0.83 -8.40 25.90
N THR A 52 -0.24 -7.77 25.44
CA THR A 52 -1.59 -7.90 26.02
C THR A 52 -2.06 -9.36 26.04
N LEU A 53 -1.80 -10.11 24.96
CA LEU A 53 -2.17 -11.52 24.88
C LEU A 53 -1.32 -12.41 25.80
N ALA A 54 -0.02 -12.11 25.94
CA ALA A 54 0.85 -12.82 26.86
C ALA A 54 0.42 -12.61 28.33
N ASP A 55 0.09 -11.37 28.70
CA ASP A 55 -0.41 -11.04 30.04
C ASP A 55 -1.76 -11.71 30.31
N LEU A 56 -2.68 -11.72 29.33
CA LEU A 56 -3.96 -12.42 29.43
C LEU A 56 -3.76 -13.93 29.63
N ALA A 57 -2.87 -14.56 28.87
CA ALA A 57 -2.57 -15.98 29.02
C ALA A 57 -2.00 -16.30 30.40
N ALA A 58 -1.07 -15.47 30.91
CA ALA A 58 -0.49 -15.63 32.24
C ALA A 58 -1.54 -15.54 33.35
N ASN A 59 -2.49 -14.60 33.25
CA ASN A 59 -3.57 -14.45 34.22
C ASN A 59 -4.55 -15.62 34.23
N CYS A 60 -4.69 -16.33 33.10
CA CYS A 60 -5.59 -17.45 32.94
C CYS A 60 -4.89 -18.82 33.08
N GLN A 61 -3.61 -18.84 33.48
CA GLN A 61 -2.84 -20.08 33.61
C GLN A 61 -3.51 -21.08 34.56
N GLY A 62 -3.56 -22.34 34.14
CA GLY A 62 -4.31 -23.40 34.82
C GLY A 62 -5.79 -23.51 34.39
N GLY A 63 -6.29 -22.57 33.59
CA GLY A 63 -7.65 -22.56 33.04
C GLY A 63 -7.70 -22.46 31.50
N PRO A 64 -8.86 -22.75 30.87
CA PRO A 64 -9.02 -22.61 29.44
C PRO A 64 -8.97 -21.13 29.01
N MET A 65 -8.06 -20.77 28.09
CA MET A 65 -7.83 -19.36 27.67
C MET A 65 -7.91 -19.11 26.16
N LEU A 66 -8.04 -20.15 25.31
CA LEU A 66 -7.97 -19.98 23.85
C LEU A 66 -9.04 -19.03 23.30
N TYR A 67 -10.27 -19.14 23.80
CA TYR A 67 -11.37 -18.28 23.37
C TYR A 67 -11.11 -16.82 23.75
N GLU A 68 -10.66 -16.58 24.98
CA GLU A 68 -10.34 -15.23 25.45
C GLU A 68 -9.22 -14.58 24.64
N LEU A 69 -8.18 -15.34 24.27
CA LEU A 69 -7.11 -14.87 23.39
C LEU A 69 -7.63 -14.50 21.98
N ILE A 70 -8.51 -15.33 21.42
CA ILE A 70 -9.13 -15.07 20.10
C ILE A 70 -10.03 -13.83 20.17
N GLU A 71 -10.88 -13.74 21.18
CA GLU A 71 -11.79 -12.61 21.36
C GLU A 71 -11.03 -11.32 21.64
N LYS A 72 -9.99 -11.36 22.49
CA LYS A 72 -9.17 -10.17 22.75
C LYS A 72 -8.46 -9.68 21.48
N THR A 73 -8.02 -10.61 20.64
CA THR A 73 -7.43 -10.29 19.34
C THR A 73 -8.45 -9.64 18.41
N LYS A 74 -9.66 -10.22 18.29
CA LYS A 74 -10.74 -9.62 17.47
C LYS A 74 -11.16 -8.26 17.99
N GLU A 75 -11.29 -8.07 19.30
CA GLU A 75 -11.62 -6.80 19.93
C GLU A 75 -10.58 -5.74 19.53
N SER A 76 -9.29 -6.07 19.63
CA SER A 76 -8.20 -5.18 19.23
C SER A 76 -8.26 -4.81 17.74
N LEU A 77 -8.54 -5.77 16.85
CA LEU A 77 -8.72 -5.49 15.42
C LEU A 77 -9.93 -4.59 15.18
N THR A 78 -11.03 -4.80 15.91
CA THR A 78 -12.27 -4.03 15.77
C THR A 78 -12.07 -2.58 16.19
N GLN A 79 -11.36 -2.36 17.31
CA GLN A 79 -11.01 -1.02 17.79
C GLN A 79 -10.04 -0.29 16.86
N CYS A 80 -9.20 -1.04 16.13
CA CYS A 80 -8.18 -0.49 15.24
C CYS A 80 -8.42 -0.88 13.78
N ASN A 81 -9.66 -0.74 13.33
CA ASN A 81 -10.09 -1.02 11.96
C ASN A 81 -9.88 0.18 11.02
N LEU A 82 -8.84 0.98 11.24
CA LEU A 82 -8.36 2.00 10.31
C LEU A 82 -6.96 1.59 9.88
N PRO A 83 -6.68 1.42 8.58
CA PRO A 83 -5.37 0.96 8.14
C PRO A 83 -4.30 1.96 8.53
N HIS A 84 -3.26 1.48 9.21
CA HIS A 84 -2.09 2.28 9.48
C HIS A 84 -1.20 2.34 8.23
N GLY A 85 -0.79 3.55 7.83
CA GLY A 85 0.05 3.77 6.66
C GLY A 85 -0.38 4.98 5.85
N GLN A 86 0.13 5.06 4.62
CA GLN A 86 -0.15 6.14 3.68
C GLN A 86 -0.78 5.56 2.40
N CYS A 87 -1.63 6.35 1.76
CA CYS A 87 -2.07 6.09 0.40
C CYS A 87 -0.85 6.20 -0.53
N MET A 88 -0.48 5.13 -1.23
CA MET A 88 0.72 5.11 -2.08
C MET A 88 0.60 5.97 -3.36
N VAL A 89 -0.54 6.60 -3.59
CA VAL A 89 -0.77 7.51 -4.72
C VAL A 89 -0.53 8.97 -4.31
N CYS A 90 -1.13 9.43 -3.20
CA CYS A 90 -0.97 10.82 -2.74
C CYS A 90 0.01 11.00 -1.58
N LEU A 91 0.50 9.91 -0.99
CA LEU A 91 1.40 9.87 0.17
C LEU A 91 0.83 10.44 1.48
N ALA A 92 -0.45 10.80 1.51
CA ALA A 92 -1.16 11.20 2.73
C ALA A 92 -1.60 9.97 3.55
N GLY A 93 -1.69 10.14 4.87
CA GLY A 93 -2.25 9.13 5.78
C GLY A 93 -3.76 8.98 5.64
N PHE A 94 -4.32 7.95 6.28
CA PHE A 94 -5.77 7.73 6.36
C PHE A 94 -6.32 8.32 7.67
N GLU A 95 -7.45 9.04 7.58
CA GLU A 95 -8.13 9.62 8.73
C GLU A 95 -9.58 9.13 8.84
N HIS A 96 -10.15 9.19 10.05
CA HIS A 96 -11.55 8.85 10.27
C HIS A 96 -12.47 9.79 9.48
N GLY A 97 -13.43 9.21 8.76
CA GLY A 97 -14.40 9.96 7.95
C GLY A 97 -13.95 10.27 6.53
N GLN A 98 -12.68 10.05 6.18
CA GLN A 98 -12.22 10.15 4.79
C GLN A 98 -12.59 8.89 3.99
N PRO A 99 -13.03 9.03 2.74
CA PRO A 99 -13.33 7.89 1.90
C PRO A 99 -12.05 7.19 1.43
N PHE A 100 -11.85 5.95 1.89
CA PHE A 100 -10.80 5.07 1.41
C PHE A 100 -11.35 3.69 1.08
N THR A 101 -10.55 2.92 0.36
CA THR A 101 -10.87 1.54 -0.03
C THR A 101 -9.66 0.64 0.15
N ARG A 102 -9.92 -0.67 0.18
CA ARG A 102 -8.92 -1.72 0.27
C ARG A 102 -9.08 -2.66 -0.91
N THR A 103 -8.01 -2.93 -1.64
CA THR A 103 -7.99 -3.94 -2.70
C THR A 103 -7.97 -5.37 -2.12
N PRO A 104 -8.32 -6.41 -2.91
CA PRO A 104 -8.21 -7.81 -2.46
C PRO A 104 -6.79 -8.20 -1.99
N CYS A 105 -5.77 -7.56 -2.57
CA CYS A 105 -4.37 -7.73 -2.22
C CYS A 105 -3.92 -6.93 -0.97
N TYR A 106 -4.86 -6.36 -0.20
CA TYR A 106 -4.63 -5.60 1.03
C TYR A 106 -3.76 -4.35 0.87
N HIS A 107 -3.90 -3.65 -0.25
CA HIS A 107 -3.37 -2.29 -0.42
C HIS A 107 -4.50 -1.27 -0.28
N TYR A 108 -4.19 -0.16 0.39
CA TYR A 108 -5.17 0.85 0.76
C TYR A 108 -4.94 2.11 -0.05
N PHE A 109 -6.04 2.72 -0.50
CA PHE A 109 -6.01 3.95 -1.28
C PHE A 109 -7.20 4.82 -0.89
N HIS A 110 -7.03 6.14 -0.91
CA HIS A 110 -8.20 7.02 -0.95
C HIS A 110 -9.02 6.69 -2.20
N CYS A 111 -10.36 6.67 -2.09
CA CYS A 111 -11.23 6.28 -3.20
C CYS A 111 -10.93 7.10 -4.45
N GLN A 112 -10.77 8.42 -4.28
CA GLN A 112 -10.44 9.34 -5.38
C GLN A 112 -9.05 9.10 -5.99
N CYS A 113 -8.07 8.71 -5.17
CA CYS A 113 -6.74 8.38 -5.67
C CYS A 113 -6.78 7.12 -6.54
N LEU A 114 -7.50 6.08 -6.10
CA LEU A 114 -7.65 4.87 -6.89
C LEU A 114 -8.48 5.11 -8.15
N LEU A 115 -9.52 5.95 -8.07
CA LEU A 115 -10.31 6.37 -9.23
C LEU A 115 -9.44 7.02 -10.31
N ARG A 116 -8.62 8.03 -9.95
CA ARG A 116 -7.71 8.70 -10.87
C ARG A 116 -6.76 7.69 -11.54
N TYR A 117 -6.22 6.76 -10.77
CA TYR A 117 -5.35 5.70 -11.28
C TYR A 117 -6.06 4.76 -12.26
N VAL A 118 -7.23 4.21 -11.87
CA VAL A 118 -8.02 3.30 -12.71
C VAL A 118 -8.41 3.96 -14.02
N THR A 119 -8.91 5.21 -13.97
CA THR A 119 -9.27 5.98 -15.16
C THR A 119 -8.08 6.17 -16.10
N HIS A 120 -6.90 6.49 -15.56
CA HIS A 120 -5.68 6.60 -16.35
C HIS A 120 -5.32 5.26 -17.02
N CYS A 121 -5.34 4.16 -16.28
CA CYS A 121 -5.03 2.83 -16.81
C CYS A 121 -5.99 2.44 -17.93
N LEU A 122 -7.30 2.61 -17.73
CA LEU A 122 -8.30 2.30 -18.76
C LEU A 122 -8.09 3.14 -20.04
N ALA A 123 -7.74 4.42 -19.90
CA ALA A 123 -7.42 5.27 -21.05
C ALA A 123 -6.17 4.79 -21.80
N GLN A 124 -5.11 4.39 -21.10
CA GLN A 124 -3.89 3.84 -21.71
C GLN A 124 -4.17 2.53 -22.44
N LEU A 125 -4.93 1.62 -21.83
CA LEU A 125 -5.31 0.34 -22.45
C LEU A 125 -6.10 0.55 -23.74
N LYS A 126 -6.99 1.55 -23.76
CA LYS A 126 -7.73 1.92 -24.97
C LYS A 126 -6.81 2.42 -26.09
N LEU A 127 -5.85 3.28 -25.77
CA LEU A 127 -4.89 3.81 -26.76
C LEU A 127 -4.03 2.69 -27.34
N GLU A 128 -3.48 1.81 -26.51
CA GLU A 128 -2.69 0.66 -26.95
C GLU A 128 -3.48 -0.27 -27.89
N LEU A 129 -4.77 -0.49 -27.58
CA LEU A 129 -5.65 -1.28 -28.43
C LEU A 129 -5.89 -0.61 -29.80
N GLU A 130 -6.14 0.71 -29.80
CA GLU A 130 -6.31 1.47 -31.05
C GLU A 130 -5.04 1.47 -31.91
N GLU A 131 -3.85 1.58 -31.30
CA GLU A 131 -2.55 1.50 -31.99
C GLU A 131 -2.26 0.11 -32.56
N ALA A 132 -2.58 -0.94 -31.80
CA ALA A 132 -2.46 -2.32 -32.25
C ALA A 132 -3.39 -2.60 -33.45
N GLN A 133 -4.61 -2.07 -33.43
CA GLN A 133 -5.56 -2.21 -34.55
C GLN A 133 -5.11 -1.47 -35.81
N ARG A 134 -4.41 -0.34 -35.68
CA ARG A 134 -3.90 0.46 -36.82
C ARG A 134 -2.66 -0.14 -37.47
N SER A 135 -1.89 -0.95 -36.74
CA SER A 135 -0.67 -1.57 -37.26
C SER A 135 -0.94 -2.97 -37.82
N ASN A 136 -0.84 -3.12 -39.14
CA ASN A 136 -1.03 -4.39 -39.88
C ASN A 136 -0.02 -5.51 -39.51
N VAL A 137 0.82 -5.29 -38.50
CA VAL A 137 1.94 -6.16 -38.08
C VAL A 137 1.49 -7.22 -37.06
N TYR A 138 0.30 -7.09 -36.46
CA TYR A 138 -0.18 -7.94 -35.35
C TYR A 138 -1.15 -9.06 -35.75
N ARG A 139 -1.06 -9.61 -36.98
CA ARG A 139 -1.98 -10.68 -37.43
C ARG A 139 -1.78 -12.03 -36.73
N HIS A 140 -0.75 -12.18 -35.88
CA HIS A 140 -0.39 -13.44 -35.23
C HIS A 140 -0.06 -13.29 -33.74
N GLN A 141 -0.84 -12.53 -32.97
CA GLN A 141 -0.83 -12.73 -31.51
C GLN A 141 -1.92 -13.74 -31.09
N PRO A 142 -1.59 -14.72 -30.23
CA PRO A 142 -2.60 -15.62 -29.65
C PRO A 142 -3.63 -14.79 -28.88
N LYS A 143 -4.88 -15.28 -28.85
CA LYS A 143 -6.02 -14.68 -28.14
C LYS A 143 -5.58 -13.97 -26.85
N GLU A 144 -5.72 -12.65 -26.91
CA GLU A 144 -5.36 -11.65 -25.92
C GLU A 144 -5.74 -12.08 -24.49
N GLU A 145 -4.76 -12.19 -23.59
CA GLU A 145 -5.03 -11.82 -22.21
C GLU A 145 -5.39 -10.34 -22.25
N GLN A 146 -6.68 -10.03 -22.15
CA GLN A 146 -7.16 -8.65 -22.04
C GLN A 146 -6.37 -8.00 -20.90
N LYS A 147 -5.53 -7.02 -21.23
CA LYS A 147 -4.77 -6.30 -20.22
C LYS A 147 -5.76 -5.68 -19.24
N GLN A 148 -5.66 -6.07 -17.97
CA GLN A 148 -6.52 -5.61 -16.90
C GLN A 148 -5.84 -4.52 -16.09
N VAL A 149 -6.63 -3.73 -15.38
CA VAL A 149 -6.10 -2.79 -14.39
C VAL A 149 -5.51 -3.60 -13.23
N VAL A 150 -4.26 -3.28 -12.89
CA VAL A 150 -3.50 -3.95 -11.83
C VAL A 150 -3.30 -3.02 -10.63
N CYS A 151 -2.99 -3.57 -9.47
CA CYS A 151 -2.68 -2.79 -8.29
C CYS A 151 -1.41 -1.94 -8.52
N PRO A 152 -1.40 -0.64 -8.17
CA PRO A 152 -0.22 0.22 -8.27
C PRO A 152 1.00 -0.29 -7.47
N VAL A 153 0.76 -1.09 -6.43
CA VAL A 153 1.79 -1.54 -5.49
C VAL A 153 2.35 -2.91 -5.88
N CYS A 154 1.49 -3.93 -5.99
CA CYS A 154 1.94 -5.31 -6.23
C CYS A 154 1.65 -5.86 -7.62
N ARG A 155 0.99 -5.10 -8.49
CA ARG A 155 0.57 -5.50 -9.85
C ARG A 155 -0.39 -6.69 -9.94
N GLU A 156 -0.98 -7.13 -8.83
CA GLU A 156 -2.09 -8.08 -8.86
C GLU A 156 -3.32 -7.42 -9.52
N THR A 157 -4.07 -8.14 -10.36
CA THR A 157 -5.32 -7.63 -10.94
C THR A 157 -6.26 -7.14 -9.85
N ILE A 158 -6.84 -5.95 -10.05
CA ILE A 158 -7.82 -5.40 -9.12
C ILE A 158 -9.20 -5.30 -9.77
N SER A 159 -10.21 -5.75 -9.04
CA SER A 159 -11.60 -5.37 -9.34
C SER A 159 -11.75 -3.87 -9.09
N HIS A 160 -12.44 -3.19 -9.99
CA HIS A 160 -12.64 -1.75 -9.93
C HIS A 160 -14.06 -1.42 -10.38
N ASP A 161 -14.83 -0.79 -9.50
CA ASP A 161 -16.08 -0.13 -9.85
C ASP A 161 -15.88 1.38 -9.76
N VAL A 162 -15.78 2.02 -10.91
CA VAL A 162 -15.57 3.47 -11.05
C VAL A 162 -16.65 4.26 -10.31
N GLN A 163 -17.89 3.77 -10.28
CA GLN A 163 -19.00 4.46 -9.60
C GLN A 163 -18.86 4.38 -8.08
N SER A 164 -18.45 3.23 -7.54
CA SER A 164 -18.20 3.08 -6.10
C SER A 164 -17.07 3.98 -5.58
N LEU A 165 -16.07 4.27 -6.43
CA LEU A 165 -14.87 5.03 -6.09
C LEU A 165 -15.07 6.54 -6.19
N ASP A 166 -16.03 7.01 -6.97
CA ASP A 166 -16.35 8.43 -7.08
C ASP A 166 -17.05 8.91 -5.80
N LYS A 167 -16.27 9.61 -4.97
CA LYS A 167 -16.73 10.20 -3.70
C LYS A 167 -16.64 11.72 -3.72
N GLY A 168 -16.53 12.32 -4.90
CA GLY A 168 -16.34 13.76 -5.08
C GLY A 168 -14.88 14.21 -5.03
N GLU A 169 -14.68 15.52 -5.15
CA GLU A 169 -13.35 16.13 -5.20
C GLU A 169 -12.73 16.21 -3.79
N ILE A 170 -11.43 15.93 -3.72
CA ILE A 170 -10.62 16.12 -2.51
C ILE A 170 -9.68 17.29 -2.78
N GLU A 171 -9.62 18.24 -1.85
CA GLU A 171 -8.63 19.31 -1.88
C GLU A 171 -7.25 18.74 -1.56
N ASP A 172 -6.31 18.88 -2.49
CA ASP A 172 -4.93 18.44 -2.29
C ASP A 172 -4.23 19.40 -1.30
N GLU A 173 -3.69 18.85 -0.21
CA GLU A 173 -2.95 19.65 0.77
C GLU A 173 -1.60 20.11 0.17
N VAL A 174 -1.37 21.43 0.16
CA VAL A 174 -0.15 22.00 -0.43
C VAL A 174 1.01 21.94 0.56
N ILE A 175 1.89 20.95 0.39
CA ILE A 175 3.12 20.82 1.18
C ILE A 175 4.14 21.88 0.74
N LYS A 176 4.42 22.84 1.63
CA LYS A 176 5.45 23.86 1.39
C LYS A 176 6.85 23.33 1.74
N TYR A 177 7.63 22.97 0.74
CA TYR A 177 9.02 22.54 0.93
C TYR A 177 9.91 23.69 1.42
N LYS A 178 10.66 23.45 2.49
CA LYS A 178 11.69 24.37 3.00
C LYS A 178 13.02 23.61 3.18
N PRO A 179 14.06 23.91 2.38
CA PRO A 179 15.32 23.18 2.46
C PRO A 179 16.06 23.48 3.77
N SER A 180 16.53 22.43 4.43
CA SER A 180 17.38 22.50 5.62
C SER A 180 18.76 23.10 5.28
N ALA A 181 19.50 23.52 6.31
CA ALA A 181 20.87 24.03 6.14
C ALA A 181 21.79 22.97 5.51
N GLU A 182 21.64 21.71 5.90
CA GLU A 182 22.39 20.58 5.33
C GLU A 182 22.09 20.39 3.84
N MET A 183 20.80 20.40 3.45
CA MET A 183 20.41 20.31 2.05
C MET A 183 21.00 21.42 1.19
N ARG A 184 21.08 22.65 1.72
CA ARG A 184 21.73 23.78 1.02
C ARG A 184 23.23 23.56 0.84
N LEU A 185 23.90 22.99 1.84
CA LEU A 185 25.32 22.66 1.74
C LEU A 185 25.55 21.57 0.67
N ILE A 186 24.69 20.55 0.63
CA ILE A 186 24.74 19.51 -0.39
C ILE A 186 24.53 20.13 -1.78
N GLN A 187 23.54 21.00 -1.96
CA GLN A 187 23.30 21.71 -3.23
C GLN A 187 24.55 22.47 -3.71
N GLN A 188 25.24 23.20 -2.82
CA GLN A 188 26.48 23.89 -3.16
C GLN A 188 27.60 22.94 -3.59
N LYS A 189 27.74 21.79 -2.93
CA LYS A 189 28.72 20.76 -3.30
C LYS A 189 28.39 20.16 -4.68
N MET A 190 27.12 19.83 -4.92
CA MET A 190 26.67 19.25 -6.18
C MET A 190 26.85 20.23 -7.36
N ALA A 191 26.61 21.52 -7.15
CA ALA A 191 26.87 22.55 -8.16
C ALA A 191 28.35 22.59 -8.59
N LYS A 192 29.29 22.48 -7.65
CA LYS A 192 30.73 22.42 -7.97
C LYS A 192 31.08 21.16 -8.76
N LEU A 193 30.47 20.02 -8.43
CA LEU A 193 30.70 18.76 -9.14
C LEU A 193 30.17 18.82 -10.58
N PHE A 194 28.98 19.40 -10.77
CA PHE A 194 28.38 19.62 -12.08
C PHE A 194 29.32 20.42 -12.99
N GLU A 195 29.91 21.51 -12.51
CA GLU A 195 30.88 22.31 -13.30
C GLU A 195 32.16 21.56 -13.67
N VAL A 196 32.61 20.62 -12.81
CA VAL A 196 33.73 19.75 -13.15
C VAL A 196 33.34 18.74 -14.23
N GLN A 197 32.15 18.13 -14.14
CA GLN A 197 31.65 17.20 -15.15
C GLN A 197 31.46 17.90 -16.50
N LYS A 198 30.88 19.11 -16.49
CA LYS A 198 30.66 19.92 -17.69
C LYS A 198 31.98 20.24 -18.40
N ARG A 199 32.99 20.71 -17.67
CA ARG A 199 34.32 21.02 -18.25
C ARG A 199 35.05 19.80 -18.83
N LYS A 200 34.70 18.59 -18.36
CA LYS A 200 35.26 17.34 -18.85
C LYS A 200 34.44 16.70 -19.97
N GLY A 201 33.38 17.36 -20.46
CA GLY A 201 32.47 16.83 -21.48
C GLY A 201 31.57 15.69 -20.99
N GLY A 202 31.39 15.56 -19.67
CA GLY A 202 30.57 14.50 -19.05
C GLY A 202 29.08 14.84 -18.94
N ILE A 203 28.65 16.01 -19.40
CA ILE A 203 27.25 16.45 -19.42
C ILE A 203 26.76 16.43 -20.86
N ILE A 204 25.66 15.72 -21.12
CA ILE A 204 25.04 15.64 -22.45
C ILE A 204 24.42 17.01 -22.76
N ASP A 205 24.89 17.64 -23.83
CA ASP A 205 24.26 18.81 -24.42
C ASP A 205 23.32 18.36 -25.54
N LEU A 206 22.01 18.49 -25.30
CA LEU A 206 20.98 18.04 -26.24
C LEU A 206 20.97 18.85 -27.54
N GLU A 207 21.45 20.10 -27.53
CA GLU A 207 21.49 20.95 -28.73
C GLU A 207 22.73 20.65 -29.57
N GLU A 208 23.89 20.46 -28.92
CA GLU A 208 25.10 19.99 -29.62
C GLU A 208 24.86 18.61 -30.27
N GLU A 209 24.21 17.67 -29.57
CA GLU A 209 23.95 16.33 -30.11
C GLU A 209 22.93 16.35 -31.28
N LYS A 210 21.94 17.24 -31.25
CA LYS A 210 21.03 17.44 -32.40
C LYS A 210 21.76 18.03 -33.62
N ASN A 211 22.67 18.98 -33.38
CA ASN A 211 23.36 19.71 -34.44
C ASN A 211 24.57 18.96 -35.00
N LYS A 212 25.03 17.91 -34.33
CA LYS A 212 26.15 17.05 -34.73
C LYS A 212 26.02 16.44 -36.14
N TYR A 213 24.80 16.29 -36.65
CA TYR A 213 24.51 15.72 -37.97
C TYR A 213 23.91 16.74 -38.96
N LEU A 214 23.77 18.00 -38.55
CA LEU A 214 23.33 19.08 -39.43
C LEU A 214 24.58 19.73 -40.05
N VAL A 215 25.00 19.22 -41.21
CA VAL A 215 26.05 19.80 -42.06
C VAL A 215 25.43 20.78 -43.06
#